data_AF-A0A343VR25-F1
#
_entry.id   AF-A0A343VR25-F1
#
_cell.length_a   1.000
_cell.length_b   1.000
_cell.length_c   1.000
_cell.angle_alpha   90.00
_cell.angle_beta   90.00
_cell.angle_gamma   90.00
#
_symmetry.space_group_name_H-M   'P 1'
#
loop_
_entity.id
_entity.type
_entity.pdbx_description
1 polymer ?
#
loop_
_entity_poly.entity_id
_entity_poly.type
_entity_poly.pdbx_seq_one_letter_code
_entity_poly.pdbx_strand_id
1 'polypeptide(L)'
;MHHNLLEILASVDEIEAVDAMRREAFDMAVGVFTNDAVDAEVGVLVWRGKVAQIQIADRFCQRDLATVDAMLNVAIIQAYEAWYRDYLTHLNRNGTADARQV
;
A
#
# COMPACT_ATOMS: atom_id res chain seq x y z
N MET A 1 -44.60 8.58 4.16
CA MET A 1 -43.13 8.46 4.30
C MET A 1 -42.51 8.62 2.92
N HIS A 2 -41.58 9.56 2.75
CA HIS A 2 -40.97 9.85 1.45
C HIS A 2 -39.97 8.74 1.09
N HIS A 3 -40.36 7.86 0.16
CA HIS A 3 -39.53 6.80 -0.43
C HIS A 3 -38.13 7.31 -0.84
N ASN A 4 -38.08 8.54 -1.36
CA ASN A 4 -36.87 9.24 -1.79
C ASN A 4 -35.85 9.48 -0.65
N LEU A 5 -36.32 9.68 0.59
CA LEU A 5 -35.41 9.89 1.73
C LEU A 5 -34.73 8.58 2.16
N LEU A 6 -35.43 7.44 2.05
CA LEU A 6 -34.87 6.13 2.39
C LEU A 6 -33.81 5.70 1.38
N GLU A 7 -34.03 5.98 0.09
CA GLU A 7 -33.05 5.72 -0.97
C GLU A 7 -31.78 6.56 -0.79
N ILE A 8 -31.93 7.85 -0.46
CA ILE A 8 -30.79 8.74 -0.21
C ILE A 8 -29.98 8.26 1.00
N LEU A 9 -30.63 7.86 2.09
CA LEU A 9 -29.95 7.36 3.28
C LEU A 9 -29.20 6.04 2.98
N ALA A 10 -29.82 5.11 2.25
CA ALA A 10 -29.16 3.88 1.82
C ALA A 10 -27.93 4.15 0.94
N SER A 11 -28.01 5.12 0.03
CA SER A 11 -26.85 5.53 -0.79
C SER A 11 -25.73 6.16 0.03
N VAL A 12 -26.04 6.87 1.11
CA VAL A 12 -25.02 7.43 2.03
C VAL A 12 -24.31 6.31 2.77
N ASP A 13 -25.06 5.34 3.30
CA ASP A 13 -24.51 4.19 4.02
C ASP A 13 -23.57 3.37 3.12
N GLU A 14 -23.93 3.18 1.86
CA GLU A 14 -23.08 2.51 0.85
C GLU A 14 -21.77 3.27 0.60
N ILE A 15 -21.82 4.61 0.51
CA ILE A 15 -20.63 5.45 0.30
C ILE A 15 -19.70 5.38 1.52
N GLU A 16 -20.26 5.46 2.73
CA GLU A 16 -19.49 5.39 3.97
C GLU A 16 -18.82 4.01 4.14
N ALA A 17 -19.53 2.93 3.80
CA ALA A 17 -18.98 1.58 3.81
C ALA A 17 -17.79 1.46 2.85
N VAL A 18 -17.93 1.93 1.61
CA VAL A 18 -16.84 1.91 0.61
C VAL A 18 -15.63 2.72 1.07
N ASP A 19 -15.84 3.88 1.71
CA ASP A 19 -14.74 4.70 2.21
C ASP A 19 -14.05 4.05 3.41
N ALA A 20 -14.80 3.45 4.33
CA ALA A 20 -14.25 2.68 5.46
C ALA A 20 -13.38 1.51 4.97
N MET A 21 -13.86 0.74 3.98
CA MET A 21 -13.11 -0.36 3.37
C MET A 21 -11.79 0.12 2.75
N ARG A 22 -11.81 1.25 2.05
CA ARG A 22 -10.60 1.84 1.46
C ARG A 22 -9.60 2.28 2.52
N ARG A 23 -10.07 2.92 3.59
CA ARG A 23 -9.22 3.37 4.71
C ARG A 23 -8.58 2.19 5.42
N GLU A 24 -9.33 1.13 5.68
CA GLU A 24 -8.81 -0.08 6.31
C GLU A 24 -7.75 -0.75 5.43
N ALA A 25 -8.05 -0.96 4.14
CA ALA A 25 -7.09 -1.52 3.20
C ALA A 25 -5.80 -0.68 3.11
N PHE A 26 -5.94 0.65 3.13
CA PHE A 26 -4.81 1.58 3.12
C PHE A 26 -3.96 1.51 4.39
N ASP A 27 -4.61 1.37 5.56
CA ASP A 27 -3.94 1.28 6.86
C ASP A 27 -3.21 -0.05 7.07
N MET A 28 -3.73 -1.12 6.49
CA MET A 28 -3.15 -2.46 6.57
C MET A 28 -2.03 -2.71 5.56
N ALA A 29 -2.10 -2.08 4.38
CA ALA A 29 -1.17 -2.36 3.29
C ALA A 29 0.28 -2.03 3.62
N VAL A 30 1.18 -2.96 3.29
CA VAL A 30 2.63 -2.82 3.49
C VAL A 30 3.37 -3.18 2.19
N GLY A 31 4.39 -2.38 1.84
CA GLY A 31 5.31 -2.70 0.76
C GLY A 31 6.72 -2.80 1.28
N VAL A 32 7.38 -3.93 1.05
CA VAL A 32 8.79 -4.13 1.38
C VAL A 32 9.53 -4.54 0.12
N PHE A 33 10.67 -3.92 -0.11
CA PHE A 33 11.61 -4.35 -1.13
C PHE A 33 13.03 -4.36 -0.57
N THR A 34 13.79 -5.39 -0.93
CA THR A 34 15.24 -5.43 -0.77
C THR A 34 15.86 -5.73 -2.13
N ASN A 35 17.01 -5.10 -2.43
CA ASN A 35 17.67 -5.29 -3.73
C ASN A 35 18.26 -6.70 -3.92
N ASP A 36 18.51 -7.41 -2.83
CA ASP A 36 18.93 -8.81 -2.81
C ASP A 36 18.22 -9.53 -1.64
N ALA A 37 17.97 -10.82 -1.78
CA ALA A 37 17.27 -11.63 -0.78
C ALA A 37 18.20 -12.21 0.31
N VAL A 38 19.50 -12.28 0.03
CA VAL A 38 20.50 -12.92 0.90
C VAL A 38 21.47 -11.87 1.44
N ASP A 39 21.94 -10.96 0.60
CA ASP A 39 22.94 -9.95 0.96
C ASP A 39 22.48 -8.53 0.61
N ALA A 40 21.32 -8.15 1.15
CA ALA A 40 20.67 -6.87 0.88
C ALA A 40 21.60 -5.69 1.23
N GLU A 41 21.75 -4.79 0.26
CA GLU A 41 22.46 -3.51 0.43
C GLU A 41 21.50 -2.34 0.63
N VAL A 42 20.30 -2.45 0.05
CA VAL A 42 19.25 -1.43 0.15
C VAL A 42 17.93 -2.15 0.44
N GLY A 43 17.24 -1.67 1.47
CA GLY A 43 15.88 -2.08 1.82
C GLY A 43 14.97 -0.87 1.97
N VAL A 44 13.74 -0.96 1.48
CA VAL A 44 12.73 0.11 1.60
C VAL A 44 11.42 -0.48 2.11
N LEU A 45 10.83 0.19 3.10
CA LEU A 45 9.52 -0.08 3.66
C LEU A 45 8.59 1.09 3.33
N VAL A 46 7.46 0.78 2.72
CA VAL A 46 6.33 1.69 2.48
C VAL A 46 5.15 1.25 3.33
N TRP A 47 4.59 2.19 4.08
CA TRP A 47 3.38 2.00 4.88
C TRP A 47 2.50 3.25 4.75
N ARG A 48 1.18 3.05 4.62
CA ARG A 48 0.21 4.14 4.44
C ARG A 48 0.60 5.10 3.31
N GLY A 49 1.03 4.55 2.17
CA GLY A 49 1.42 5.32 0.99
C GLY A 49 2.63 6.24 1.19
N LYS A 50 3.46 5.99 2.21
CA LYS A 50 4.67 6.77 2.50
C LYS A 50 5.84 5.83 2.77
N VAL A 51 7.05 6.29 2.43
CA VAL A 51 8.28 5.61 2.86
C VAL A 51 8.41 5.76 4.36
N ALA A 52 8.33 4.63 5.08
CA ALA A 52 8.44 4.58 6.52
C ALA A 52 9.89 4.31 6.97
N GLN A 53 10.64 3.53 6.19
CA GLN A 53 12.03 3.21 6.50
C GLN A 53 12.84 2.96 5.22
N ILE A 54 14.09 3.41 5.23
CA ILE A 54 15.11 3.03 4.26
C ILE A 54 16.30 2.47 5.04
N GLN A 55 16.80 1.32 4.64
CA GLN A 55 18.01 0.70 5.15
C GLN A 55 19.06 0.70 4.04
N ILE A 56 20.27 1.13 4.38
CA ILE A 56 21.39 1.21 3.43
C ILE A 56 22.62 0.64 4.12
N ALA A 57 23.28 -0.33 3.49
CA ALA A 57 24.54 -0.89 3.97
C ALA A 57 25.71 0.04 3.64
N ASP A 58 26.72 0.11 4.52
CA ASP A 58 27.87 1.00 4.34
C ASP A 58 28.62 0.80 3.01
N ARG A 59 28.70 -0.45 2.54
CA ARG A 59 29.34 -0.79 1.26
C ARG A 59 28.60 -0.21 0.04
N PHE A 60 27.30 0.02 0.15
CA PHE A 60 26.51 0.66 -0.91
C PHE A 60 26.91 2.13 -1.07
N CYS A 61 27.23 2.80 0.03
CA CYS A 61 27.69 4.20 0.05
C CYS A 61 29.08 4.40 -0.56
N GLN A 62 29.83 3.33 -0.82
CA GLN A 62 31.15 3.39 -1.46
C GLN A 62 31.07 3.41 -3.00
N ARG A 63 29.87 3.23 -3.56
CA ARG A 63 29.62 3.26 -5.01
C ARG A 63 29.60 4.69 -5.53
N ASP A 64 29.66 4.83 -6.86
CA ASP A 64 29.48 6.12 -7.49
C ASP A 64 28.04 6.64 -7.32
N LEU A 65 27.88 7.96 -7.30
CA LEU A 65 26.61 8.62 -7.00
C LEU A 65 25.51 8.26 -8.01
N ALA A 66 25.85 8.05 -9.28
CA ALA A 66 24.88 7.72 -10.31
C ALA A 66 24.29 6.31 -10.08
N THR A 67 25.15 5.34 -9.72
CA THR A 67 24.71 4.00 -9.33
C THR A 67 23.84 4.02 -8.08
N VAL A 68 24.24 4.79 -7.06
CA VAL A 68 23.48 4.94 -5.81
C VAL A 68 22.08 5.49 -6.09
N ASP A 69 21.99 6.58 -6.86
CA ASP A 69 20.72 7.21 -7.21
C ASP A 69 19.81 6.25 -8.01
N ALA A 70 20.34 5.59 -9.03
CA ALA A 70 19.58 4.64 -9.83
C ALA A 70 19.03 3.47 -8.98
N MET A 71 19.87 2.87 -8.13
CA MET A 71 19.46 1.72 -7.31
C MET A 71 18.48 2.10 -6.21
N LEU A 72 18.66 3.27 -5.57
CA LEU A 72 17.73 3.74 -4.54
C LEU A 72 16.36 4.07 -5.14
N ASN A 73 16.32 4.72 -6.31
CA ASN A 73 15.08 5.00 -7.02
C ASN A 73 14.33 3.70 -7.38
N VAL A 74 15.04 2.70 -7.90
CA VAL A 74 14.44 1.38 -8.17
C VAL A 74 13.88 0.75 -6.89
N ALA A 75 14.63 0.78 -5.79
CA ALA A 75 14.19 0.19 -4.53
C ALA A 75 12.92 0.86 -3.98
N ILE A 76 12.83 2.19 -4.07
CA ILE A 76 11.64 2.94 -3.64
C ILE A 76 10.44 2.61 -4.52
N ILE A 77 10.62 2.61 -5.86
CA ILE A 77 9.54 2.27 -6.80
C ILE A 77 9.01 0.87 -6.52
N GLN A 78 9.90 -0.12 -6.37
CA GLN A 78 9.52 -1.50 -6.10
C GLN A 78 8.79 -1.66 -4.77
N ALA A 79 9.20 -0.93 -3.72
CA ALA A 79 8.47 -0.94 -2.45
C ALA A 79 7.06 -0.33 -2.58
N TYR A 80 6.89 0.73 -3.38
CA TYR A 80 5.55 1.28 -3.68
C TYR A 80 4.71 0.32 -4.51
N GLU A 81 5.29 -0.36 -5.50
CA GLU A 81 4.58 -1.37 -6.29
C GLU A 81 4.15 -2.56 -5.43
N ALA A 82 4.99 -2.99 -4.48
CA ALA A 82 4.63 -4.01 -3.50
C ALA A 82 3.48 -3.54 -2.60
N TRP A 83 3.57 -2.32 -2.05
CA TRP A 83 2.53 -1.73 -1.21
C TRP A 83 1.20 -1.62 -1.97
N TYR A 84 1.22 -1.17 -3.23
CA TYR A 84 0.01 -1.01 -4.02
C TYR A 84 -0.66 -2.36 -4.34
N ARG A 85 0.13 -3.40 -4.64
CA ARG A 85 -0.38 -4.77 -4.82
C ARG A 85 -1.01 -5.31 -3.54
N ASP A 86 -0.40 -5.05 -2.39
CA ASP A 86 -0.93 -5.46 -1.09
C ASP A 86 -2.23 -4.70 -0.75
N TYR A 87 -2.26 -3.38 -0.99
CA TYR A 87 -3.46 -2.55 -0.88
C TYR A 87 -4.62 -3.09 -1.72
N LEU A 88 -4.39 -3.39 -3.00
CA LEU A 88 -5.43 -3.98 -3.86
C LEU A 88 -5.89 -5.36 -3.35
N THR A 89 -4.98 -6.14 -2.77
CA THR A 89 -5.32 -7.42 -2.14
C THR A 89 -6.23 -7.23 -0.94
N HIS A 90 -5.94 -6.28 -0.06
CA HIS A 90 -6.80 -5.93 1.08
C HIS A 90 -8.15 -5.37 0.64
N LEU A 91 -8.16 -4.48 -0.35
CA LEU A 91 -9.39 -3.89 -0.88
C LEU A 91 -10.34 -4.96 -1.45
N ASN A 92 -9.81 -5.92 -2.20
CA ASN A 92 -10.58 -7.03 -2.77
C ASN A 92 -11.07 -8.02 -1.71
N ARG A 93 -10.27 -8.28 -0.65
CA ARG A 93 -10.68 -9.12 0.47
C ARG A 93 -11.84 -8.49 1.24
N ASN A 94 -11.76 -7.20 1.52
CA ASN A 94 -12.82 -6.47 2.23
C ASN A 94 -14.11 -6.43 1.39
N GLY A 95 -14.00 -6.27 0.06
CA GLY A 95 -15.17 -6.30 -0.82
C GLY A 95 -15.85 -7.67 -0.98
N THR A 96 -15.14 -8.77 -0.71
CA THR A 96 -15.72 -10.13 -0.78
C THR A 96 -16.27 -10.62 0.56
N ALA A 97 -15.87 -10.03 1.67
CA ALA A 97 -16.40 -10.35 3.00
C ALA A 97 -17.84 -9.88 3.18
N ASP A 98 -18.17 -8.67 2.71
CA ASP A 98 -19.54 -8.12 2.80
C ASP A 98 -20.53 -8.84 1.87
N ALA A 99 -20.08 -9.28 0.69
CA ALA A 99 -20.92 -10.01 -0.26
C ALA A 99 -21.37 -11.41 0.22
N ARG A 100 -20.78 -11.94 1.30
CA ARG A 100 -21.17 -13.24 1.90
C ARG A 100 -22.09 -13.10 3.12
N GLN A 101 -22.36 -11.88 3.57
CA GLN A 101 -23.26 -11.62 4.71
C GLN A 101 -24.67 -11.18 4.29
N VAL A 102 -24.93 -11.06 2.98
CA VAL A 102 -26.25 -10.76 2.38
C VAL A 102 -26.90 -12.01 1.83
#